data_AF-A0AAD3M6P8-F1
#
_entry.id   AF-A0AAD3M6P8-F1
#
_cell.length_a   1.000
_cell.length_b   1.000
_cell.length_c   1.000
_cell.angle_alpha   90.00
_cell.angle_beta   90.00
_cell.angle_gamma   90.00
#
_symmetry.space_group_name_H-M   'P 1'
#
loop_
_entity.id
_entity.type
_entity.pdbx_description
1 polymer ?
#
loop_
_entity_poly.entity_id
_entity_poly.type
_entity_poly.pdbx_seq_one_letter_code
_entity_poly.pdbx_strand_id
1 'polypeptide(L)'
;VSYDFASTVRVELATSYHGAVCGLCGNLNDDPADDLMLPNGKLASNANEFGVSQWVADVEGCSQKCDDCAQPFPPDFKPPSYTSVCDIITAEDGPLAGCVNLLDSKQYHDDCIYDMVLSEGKQQAACDIISDYVEECQRQGGCVKSWRTRQLCWMRCPANSMYSVIASGCPVSCTSLSSQTDCKIPPSEGCVCNPGYVLSEERCVPLAECGCHYDGQYIPSDEKFYADSDCQSLCVCRRGTVTCKKRPCKGQQRCGVWKGVRGCYSKSHKFIQG
;
A
#
# COMPACT_ATOMS: atom_id res chain seq x y z
N VAL A 1 3.11 0.92 10.87
CA VAL A 1 3.81 0.67 9.60
C VAL A 1 2.76 0.46 8.53
N SER A 2 2.85 1.16 7.42
CA SER A 2 2.03 0.99 6.23
C SER A 2 2.94 0.87 5.01
N TYR A 3 2.44 0.25 3.95
CA TYR A 3 3.17 0.08 2.71
C TYR A 3 2.20 -0.12 1.54
N ASP A 4 2.62 0.29 0.35
CA ASP A 4 1.82 0.28 -0.89
C ASP A 4 2.02 -0.99 -1.74
N PHE A 5 2.93 -1.88 -1.31
CA PHE A 5 3.40 -3.08 -2.02
C PHE A 5 4.13 -2.79 -3.34
N ALA A 6 4.53 -1.55 -3.60
CA ALA A 6 5.30 -1.15 -4.77
C ALA A 6 6.66 -0.59 -4.35
N SER A 7 6.69 0.61 -3.77
CA SER A 7 7.94 1.35 -3.47
C SER A 7 7.93 2.05 -2.12
N THR A 8 6.77 2.19 -1.48
CA THR A 8 6.62 3.05 -0.30
C THR A 8 6.43 2.22 0.96
N VAL A 9 7.25 2.52 1.97
CA VAL A 9 7.11 2.03 3.34
C VAL A 9 7.10 3.22 4.28
N ARG A 10 6.04 3.36 5.08
CA ARG A 10 5.90 4.41 6.09
C ARG A 10 5.90 3.80 7.49
N VAL A 11 6.68 4.42 8.38
CA VAL A 11 6.72 4.09 9.80
C VAL A 11 6.24 5.30 10.60
N GLU A 12 5.13 5.14 11.30
CA GLU A 12 4.62 6.13 12.25
C GLU A 12 4.95 5.67 13.67
N LEU A 13 5.55 6.56 14.46
CA LEU A 13 5.97 6.28 15.83
C LEU A 13 5.25 7.22 16.80
N ALA A 14 4.95 6.69 17.99
CA ALA A 14 4.45 7.53 19.08
C ALA A 14 5.55 8.49 19.55
N THR A 15 5.15 9.67 20.02
CA THR A 15 6.08 10.69 20.57
C THR A 15 6.91 10.17 21.75
N SER A 16 6.49 9.08 22.40
CA SER A 16 7.29 8.39 23.43
C SER A 16 8.62 7.82 22.92
N TYR A 17 8.81 7.69 21.60
CA TYR A 17 10.05 7.25 20.97
C TYR A 17 11.00 8.39 20.58
N HIS A 18 10.66 9.64 20.92
CA HIS A 18 11.49 10.81 20.64
C HIS A 18 12.92 10.64 21.17
N GLY A 19 13.92 10.83 20.30
CA GLY A 19 15.34 10.65 20.60
C GLY A 19 15.76 9.22 20.97
N ALA A 20 14.87 8.23 20.86
CA ALA A 20 15.10 6.85 21.29
C ALA A 20 15.26 5.86 20.12
N VAL A 21 15.17 6.35 18.89
CA VAL A 21 15.31 5.55 17.67
C VAL A 21 16.61 5.87 16.96
N CYS A 22 17.01 4.95 16.09
CA CYS A 22 18.11 5.12 15.17
C CYS A 22 17.84 4.27 13.92
N GLY A 23 18.50 4.59 12.81
CA GLY A 23 18.33 3.87 11.56
C GLY A 23 18.27 4.82 10.37
N LEU A 24 17.86 4.31 9.21
CA LEU A 24 17.76 5.10 7.98
C LEU A 24 16.75 6.27 8.07
N CYS A 25 15.81 6.22 9.03
CA CYS A 25 14.83 7.28 9.27
C CYS A 25 15.28 8.29 10.34
N GLY A 26 16.58 8.34 10.65
CA GLY A 26 17.14 9.29 11.62
C GLY A 26 16.92 8.88 13.08
N ASN A 27 16.94 9.87 13.97
CA ASN A 27 16.91 9.67 15.43
C ASN A 27 15.63 10.20 16.11
N LEU A 28 14.74 10.84 15.35
CA LEU A 28 13.46 11.41 15.82
C LEU A 28 13.64 12.41 16.99
N ASN A 29 14.59 13.34 16.90
CA ASN A 29 14.83 14.37 17.92
C ASN A 29 14.34 15.78 17.53
N ASP A 30 13.63 15.91 16.40
CA ASP A 30 13.18 17.16 15.75
C ASP A 30 14.31 18.05 15.17
N ASP A 31 15.52 17.52 14.99
CA ASP A 31 16.64 18.21 14.32
C ASP A 31 17.07 17.48 13.03
N PRO A 32 16.56 17.88 11.85
CA PRO A 32 16.93 17.24 10.60
C PRO A 32 18.42 17.39 10.24
N ALA A 33 19.16 18.27 10.91
CA ALA A 33 20.58 18.46 10.64
C ALA A 33 21.43 17.28 11.13
N ASP A 34 20.95 16.47 12.08
CA ASP A 34 21.67 15.32 12.63
C ASP A 34 21.06 13.95 12.28
N ASP A 35 20.05 13.91 11.42
CA ASP A 35 19.40 12.65 11.01
C ASP A 35 20.35 11.68 10.28
N LEU A 36 21.42 12.20 9.67
CA LEU A 36 22.50 11.38 9.07
C LEU A 36 23.64 11.09 10.07
N MET A 37 23.32 10.93 11.36
CA MET A 37 24.31 10.62 12.40
C MET A 37 24.73 9.14 12.38
N LEU A 38 26.03 8.91 12.26
CA LEU A 38 26.64 7.60 12.29
C LEU A 38 26.59 6.99 13.72
N PRO A 39 26.71 5.66 13.87
CA PRO A 39 26.73 5.00 15.18
C PRO A 39 27.84 5.48 16.14
N ASN A 40 28.87 6.13 15.61
CA ASN A 40 29.97 6.71 16.40
C ASN A 40 29.69 8.15 16.89
N GLY A 41 28.48 8.68 16.64
CA GLY A 41 28.05 10.03 17.05
C GLY A 41 28.53 11.17 16.16
N LYS A 42 29.13 10.88 15.00
CA LYS A 42 29.52 11.89 14.00
C LYS A 42 28.50 11.97 12.88
N LEU A 43 28.33 13.14 12.27
CA LEU A 43 27.58 13.25 11.00
C LEU A 43 28.33 12.55 9.87
N ALA A 44 27.58 11.83 9.04
CA ALA A 44 28.07 11.33 7.76
C ALA A 44 28.40 12.49 6.81
N SER A 45 29.38 12.29 5.92
CA SER A 45 29.74 13.26 4.89
C SER A 45 28.70 13.36 3.77
N ASN A 46 27.89 12.32 3.58
CA ASN A 46 26.80 12.25 2.61
C ASN A 46 25.84 11.10 2.93
N ALA A 47 24.68 11.08 2.27
CA ALA A 47 23.65 10.05 2.46
C ALA A 47 24.13 8.62 2.11
N ASN A 48 25.07 8.45 1.18
CA ASN A 48 25.60 7.13 0.83
C ASN A 48 26.47 6.55 1.96
N GLU A 49 27.35 7.35 2.57
CA GLU A 49 28.10 6.92 3.75
C GLU A 49 27.15 6.54 4.90
N PHE A 50 26.11 7.36 5.13
CA PHE A 50 25.10 7.07 6.14
C PHE A 50 24.37 5.76 5.85
N GLY A 51 23.87 5.55 4.62
CA GLY A 51 23.16 4.33 4.22
C GLY A 51 24.02 3.07 4.40
N VAL A 52 25.29 3.12 4.02
CA VAL A 52 26.25 2.02 4.22
C VAL A 52 26.47 1.74 5.71
N SER A 53 26.46 2.76 6.58
CA SER A 53 26.60 2.57 8.03
C SER A 53 25.46 1.79 8.68
N GLN A 54 24.30 1.69 8.01
CA GLN A 54 23.12 0.96 8.49
C GLN A 54 23.04 -0.49 7.94
N TRP A 55 24.09 -0.96 7.25
CA TRP A 55 24.15 -2.30 6.68
C TRP A 55 24.28 -3.39 7.75
N VAL A 56 23.27 -4.26 7.87
CA VAL A 56 23.17 -5.19 9.02
C VAL A 56 23.90 -6.52 8.80
N ALA A 57 24.01 -7.00 7.56
CA ALA A 57 24.62 -8.31 7.29
C ALA A 57 25.14 -8.43 5.86
N ASP A 58 26.29 -9.08 5.70
CA ASP A 58 26.79 -9.49 4.39
C ASP A 58 26.01 -10.70 3.89
N VAL A 59 25.27 -10.49 2.81
CA VAL A 59 24.50 -11.52 2.12
C VAL A 59 25.16 -11.80 0.79
N GLU A 60 25.32 -13.08 0.44
CA GLU A 60 25.88 -13.48 -0.86
C GLU A 60 25.06 -12.86 -2.00
N GLY A 61 25.74 -12.13 -2.89
CA GLY A 61 25.12 -11.39 -4.00
C GLY A 61 24.72 -9.95 -3.67
N CYS A 62 24.86 -9.49 -2.42
CA CYS A 62 24.65 -8.10 -2.04
C CYS A 62 25.99 -7.36 -1.86
N SER A 63 26.03 -6.08 -2.20
CA SER A 63 27.21 -5.22 -2.13
C SER A 63 26.85 -3.85 -1.61
N GLN A 64 27.75 -3.25 -0.82
CA GLN A 64 27.67 -1.85 -0.40
C GLN A 64 28.01 -0.88 -1.54
N LYS A 65 28.72 -1.36 -2.57
CA LYS A 65 28.98 -0.59 -3.78
C LYS A 65 27.79 -0.71 -4.70
N CYS A 66 27.30 0.42 -5.17
CA CYS A 66 26.28 0.49 -6.20
C CYS A 66 26.91 0.98 -7.50
N ASP A 67 27.30 0.03 -8.34
CA ASP A 67 27.99 0.32 -9.61
C ASP A 67 27.02 0.89 -10.66
N ASP A 68 25.71 0.61 -10.52
CA ASP A 68 24.64 1.05 -11.43
C ASP A 68 23.69 2.07 -10.79
N CYS A 69 24.08 2.69 -9.66
CA CYS A 69 23.23 3.72 -9.05
C CYS A 69 23.21 4.98 -9.89
N ALA A 70 22.01 5.56 -10.01
CA ALA A 70 21.85 6.85 -10.65
C ALA A 70 22.66 7.92 -9.91
N GLN A 71 23.44 8.66 -10.66
CA GLN A 71 24.26 9.74 -10.12
C GLN A 71 23.39 10.99 -9.92
N PRO A 72 23.73 11.87 -8.95
CA PRO A 72 23.09 13.16 -8.84
C PRO A 72 23.15 13.91 -10.17
N PHE A 73 22.09 14.64 -10.49
CA PHE A 73 22.10 15.46 -11.69
C PHE A 73 23.18 16.55 -11.61
N PRO A 74 23.88 16.84 -12.72
CA PRO A 74 24.81 17.96 -12.77
C PRO A 74 24.06 19.30 -12.58
N PRO A 75 24.73 20.37 -12.09
CA PRO A 75 24.06 21.65 -11.80
C PRO A 75 23.34 22.31 -13.00
N ASP A 76 23.77 22.00 -14.22
CA ASP A 76 23.20 22.51 -15.48
C ASP A 76 22.23 21.52 -16.15
N PHE A 77 21.84 20.46 -15.43
CA PHE A 77 20.87 19.48 -15.91
C PHE A 77 19.56 20.17 -16.30
N LYS A 78 19.08 19.82 -17.49
CA LYS A 78 17.78 20.27 -18.00
C LYS A 78 16.86 19.06 -18.07
N PRO A 79 15.76 19.05 -17.29
CA PRO A 79 14.79 17.96 -17.33
C PRO A 79 14.29 17.73 -18.77
N PRO A 80 14.32 16.49 -19.28
CA PRO A 80 13.76 16.15 -20.58
C PRO A 80 12.26 16.45 -20.65
N SER A 81 11.72 16.76 -21.83
CA SER A 81 10.30 17.14 -21.97
C SER A 81 9.31 16.07 -21.49
N TYR A 82 9.68 14.79 -21.52
CA TYR A 82 8.84 13.70 -21.00
C TYR A 82 8.63 13.76 -19.49
N THR A 83 9.45 14.54 -18.76
CA THR A 83 9.32 14.74 -17.30
C THR A 83 8.31 15.81 -16.90
N SER A 84 7.74 16.54 -17.87
CA SER A 84 6.74 17.60 -17.63
C SER A 84 5.48 17.14 -16.89
N VAL A 85 5.24 15.83 -16.82
CA VAL A 85 4.19 15.27 -15.97
C VAL A 85 4.40 15.56 -14.48
N CYS A 86 5.66 15.69 -14.03
CA CYS A 86 6.01 16.00 -12.65
C CYS A 86 5.57 17.41 -12.25
N ASP A 87 5.44 18.35 -13.19
CA ASP A 87 5.08 19.75 -12.94
C ASP A 87 3.72 19.92 -12.25
N ILE A 88 2.86 18.89 -12.27
CA ILE A 88 1.62 18.87 -11.50
C ILE A 88 1.83 19.04 -9.99
N ILE A 89 2.98 18.63 -9.45
CA ILE A 89 3.32 18.67 -8.03
C ILE A 89 3.50 20.12 -7.54
N THR A 90 4.08 20.99 -8.37
CA THR A 90 4.43 22.38 -8.04
C THR A 90 3.48 23.41 -8.65
N ALA A 91 2.50 22.99 -9.46
CA ALA A 91 1.53 23.88 -10.08
C ALA A 91 0.62 24.58 -9.05
N GLU A 92 0.80 25.90 -8.89
CA GLU A 92 0.05 26.74 -7.93
C GLU A 92 -1.45 26.88 -8.26
N ASP A 93 -1.85 26.67 -9.51
CA ASP A 93 -3.24 26.69 -9.97
C ASP A 93 -3.77 25.30 -10.39
N GLY A 94 -3.04 24.24 -10.03
CA GLY A 94 -3.34 22.86 -10.37
C GLY A 94 -4.28 22.12 -9.41
N PRO A 95 -4.54 20.81 -9.68
CA PRO A 95 -5.35 19.98 -8.79
C PRO A 95 -4.70 19.72 -7.43
N LEU A 96 -3.38 19.93 -7.33
CA LEU A 96 -2.57 19.74 -6.13
C LEU A 96 -2.16 21.07 -5.47
N ALA A 97 -2.72 22.20 -5.91
CA ALA A 97 -2.38 23.54 -5.38
C ALA A 97 -2.52 23.66 -3.85
N GLY A 98 -3.49 22.93 -3.26
CA GLY A 98 -3.70 22.90 -1.81
C GLY A 98 -2.57 22.22 -1.01
N CYS A 99 -1.63 21.58 -1.69
CA CYS A 99 -0.50 20.85 -1.12
C CYS A 99 0.82 21.64 -1.20
N VAL A 100 0.91 22.60 -2.13
CA VAL A 100 2.19 23.20 -2.55
C VAL A 100 2.98 23.82 -1.39
N ASN A 101 2.27 24.46 -0.44
CA ASN A 101 2.85 25.10 0.75
C ASN A 101 2.73 24.24 2.02
N LEU A 102 2.12 23.06 1.93
CA LEU A 102 1.93 22.14 3.05
C LEU A 102 3.08 21.12 3.14
N LEU A 103 3.68 20.80 2.00
CA LEU A 103 4.76 19.83 1.84
C LEU A 103 5.94 20.46 1.10
N ASP A 104 7.10 19.79 1.13
CA ASP A 104 8.23 20.15 0.26
C ASP A 104 7.99 19.68 -1.18
N SER A 105 7.10 20.40 -1.87
CA SER A 105 6.69 20.10 -3.24
C SER A 105 7.85 20.12 -4.23
N LYS A 106 8.89 20.88 -3.93
CA LYS A 106 10.09 20.94 -4.75
C LYS A 106 10.86 19.62 -4.67
N GLN A 107 11.06 19.10 -3.45
CA GLN A 107 11.71 17.80 -3.26
C GLN A 107 10.96 16.69 -4.01
N TYR A 108 9.63 16.58 -3.85
CA TYR A 108 8.82 15.59 -4.57
C TYR A 108 8.88 15.76 -6.11
N HIS A 109 8.95 16.99 -6.61
CA HIS A 109 9.09 17.29 -8.04
C HIS A 109 10.46 16.86 -8.57
N ASP A 110 11.53 17.19 -7.86
CA ASP A 110 12.91 16.81 -8.19
C ASP A 110 13.07 15.28 -8.16
N ASP A 111 12.48 14.59 -7.18
CA ASP A 111 12.46 13.13 -7.07
C ASP A 111 11.67 12.49 -8.22
N CYS A 112 10.50 13.05 -8.58
CA CYS A 112 9.72 12.61 -9.74
C CYS A 112 10.53 12.69 -11.04
N ILE A 113 11.26 13.80 -11.26
CA ILE A 113 12.13 13.96 -12.43
C ILE A 113 13.25 12.91 -12.40
N TYR A 114 13.88 12.72 -11.24
CA TYR A 114 14.96 11.77 -11.05
C TYR A 114 14.52 10.34 -11.42
N ASP A 115 13.40 9.90 -10.85
CA ASP A 115 12.86 8.55 -11.07
C ASP A 115 12.40 8.35 -12.52
N MET A 116 11.82 9.37 -13.15
CA MET A 116 11.48 9.31 -14.57
C MET A 116 12.71 9.18 -15.46
N VAL A 117 13.79 9.90 -15.18
CA VAL A 117 15.02 9.82 -15.97
C VAL A 117 15.68 8.47 -15.80
N LEU A 118 15.79 7.98 -14.56
CA LEU A 118 16.31 6.65 -14.24
C LEU A 118 15.49 5.54 -14.90
N SER A 119 14.18 5.76 -15.01
CA SER A 119 13.25 4.82 -15.61
C SER A 119 13.07 5.00 -17.13
N GLU A 120 13.95 5.78 -17.78
CA GLU A 120 13.92 6.06 -19.22
C GLU A 120 12.56 6.62 -19.72
N GLY A 121 11.94 7.49 -18.93
CA GLY A 121 10.69 8.17 -19.24
C GLY A 121 9.43 7.34 -18.98
N LYS A 122 9.51 6.22 -18.26
CA LYS A 122 8.30 5.47 -17.84
C LYS A 122 7.41 6.33 -16.96
N GLN A 123 6.20 6.59 -17.45
CA GLN A 123 5.19 7.38 -16.74
C GLN A 123 4.81 6.79 -15.36
N GLN A 124 4.93 5.47 -15.18
CA GLN A 124 4.65 4.83 -13.90
C GLN A 124 5.50 5.40 -12.76
N ALA A 125 6.78 5.71 -13.02
CA ALA A 125 7.68 6.27 -12.01
C ALA A 125 7.19 7.63 -11.48
N ALA A 126 6.71 8.51 -12.37
CA ALA A 126 6.03 9.73 -11.95
C ALA A 126 4.73 9.45 -11.21
N CYS A 127 3.95 8.45 -11.65
CA CYS A 127 2.69 8.12 -11.01
C CYS A 127 2.87 7.62 -9.58
N ASP A 128 3.93 6.88 -9.28
CA ASP A 128 4.24 6.40 -7.93
C ASP A 128 4.52 7.61 -7.02
N ILE A 129 5.47 8.48 -7.40
CA ILE A 129 5.81 9.69 -6.64
C ILE A 129 4.63 10.68 -6.49
N ILE A 130 3.85 10.92 -7.55
CA ILE A 130 2.67 11.81 -7.45
C ILE A 130 1.61 11.20 -6.53
N SER A 131 1.47 9.86 -6.49
CA SER A 131 0.54 9.19 -5.58
C SER A 131 0.97 9.37 -4.13
N ASP A 132 2.26 9.20 -3.83
CA ASP A 132 2.80 9.40 -2.48
C ASP A 132 2.62 10.84 -2.01
N TYR A 133 2.89 11.82 -2.89
CA TYR A 133 2.68 13.24 -2.61
C TYR A 133 1.20 13.56 -2.33
N VAL A 134 0.28 12.98 -3.10
CA VAL A 134 -1.17 13.12 -2.88
C VAL A 134 -1.59 12.51 -1.54
N GLU A 135 -1.12 11.30 -1.23
CA GLU A 135 -1.44 10.63 0.03
C GLU A 135 -0.94 11.45 1.23
N GLU A 136 0.30 11.89 1.20
CA GLU A 136 0.88 12.72 2.25
C GLU A 136 0.15 14.06 2.39
N CYS A 137 -0.22 14.69 1.27
CA CYS A 137 -0.98 15.93 1.28
C CYS A 137 -2.35 15.75 1.97
N GLN A 138 -3.08 14.69 1.62
CA GLN A 138 -4.36 14.37 2.25
C GLN A 138 -4.21 14.10 3.75
N ARG A 139 -3.13 13.41 4.14
CA ARG A 139 -2.82 13.13 5.55
C ARG A 139 -2.57 14.41 6.36
N GLN A 140 -1.95 15.40 5.76
CA GLN A 140 -1.73 16.73 6.37
C GLN A 140 -2.96 17.65 6.29
N GLY A 141 -4.10 17.15 5.79
CA GLY A 141 -5.34 17.92 5.66
C GLY A 141 -5.39 18.84 4.44
N GLY A 142 -4.47 18.67 3.49
CA GLY A 142 -4.45 19.41 2.24
C GLY A 142 -5.60 19.06 1.31
N CYS A 143 -6.02 20.03 0.50
CA CYS A 143 -7.11 19.86 -0.46
C CYS A 143 -6.60 19.36 -1.81
N VAL A 144 -6.90 18.10 -2.14
CA VAL A 144 -6.59 17.47 -3.43
C VAL A 144 -7.84 17.41 -4.32
N LYS A 145 -7.74 17.93 -5.55
CA LYS A 145 -8.76 17.75 -6.60
C LYS A 145 -8.42 16.53 -7.46
N SER A 146 -9.37 16.12 -8.31
CA SER A 146 -9.14 15.04 -9.27
C SER A 146 -7.92 15.33 -10.14
N TRP A 147 -6.86 14.55 -9.98
CA TRP A 147 -5.58 14.72 -10.66
C TRP A 147 -5.30 13.59 -11.67
N ARG A 148 -5.83 12.38 -11.41
CA ARG A 148 -5.76 11.25 -12.35
C ARG A 148 -6.70 11.47 -13.53
N THR A 149 -6.24 11.10 -14.72
CA THR A 149 -7.02 11.11 -15.96
C THR A 149 -6.78 9.83 -16.75
N ARG A 150 -7.47 9.64 -17.90
CA ARG A 150 -7.18 8.50 -18.80
C ARG A 150 -5.78 8.54 -19.40
N GLN A 151 -5.14 9.71 -19.43
CA GLN A 151 -3.81 9.91 -20.00
C GLN A 151 -2.75 10.12 -18.90
N LEU A 152 -3.17 10.31 -17.65
CA LEU A 152 -2.29 10.58 -16.51
C LEU A 152 -2.63 9.66 -15.35
N CYS A 153 -1.75 8.70 -15.08
CA CYS A 153 -1.81 7.84 -13.91
C CYS A 153 -3.18 7.19 -13.70
N TRP A 154 -3.77 6.69 -14.80
CA TRP A 154 -5.12 6.13 -14.80
C TRP A 154 -5.24 4.97 -13.81
N MET A 155 -6.16 5.10 -12.86
CA MET A 155 -6.49 4.05 -11.92
C MET A 155 -7.75 3.31 -12.39
N ARG A 156 -7.65 1.98 -12.48
CA ARG A 156 -8.78 1.12 -12.83
C ARG A 156 -9.46 0.61 -11.57
N CYS A 157 -10.70 1.03 -11.36
CA CYS A 157 -11.51 0.50 -10.27
C CYS A 157 -12.21 -0.83 -10.63
N PRO A 158 -12.46 -1.71 -9.63
CA PRO A 158 -13.25 -2.93 -9.82
C PRO A 158 -14.64 -2.66 -10.41
N ALA A 159 -15.29 -3.74 -10.88
CA ALA A 159 -16.67 -3.64 -11.35
C ALA A 159 -17.59 -3.06 -10.26
N ASN A 160 -18.55 -2.23 -10.68
CA ASN A 160 -19.50 -1.54 -9.81
C ASN A 160 -18.88 -0.59 -8.78
N SER A 161 -17.71 -0.04 -9.10
CA SER A 161 -17.07 1.01 -8.31
C SER A 161 -16.54 2.13 -9.20
N MET A 162 -16.27 3.28 -8.59
CA MET A 162 -15.73 4.46 -9.25
C MET A 162 -14.57 5.03 -8.46
N TYR A 163 -13.64 5.66 -9.17
CA TYR A 163 -12.54 6.38 -8.57
C TYR A 163 -13.07 7.61 -7.81
N SER A 164 -12.52 7.85 -6.62
CA SER A 164 -12.73 9.05 -5.82
C SER A 164 -11.40 9.52 -5.24
N VAL A 165 -11.15 10.83 -5.27
CA VAL A 165 -10.04 11.42 -4.52
C VAL A 165 -10.27 11.38 -3.02
N ILE A 166 -11.52 11.20 -2.58
CA ILE A 166 -11.91 11.21 -1.17
C ILE A 166 -12.82 10.01 -0.90
N ALA A 167 -12.24 8.82 -0.90
CA ALA A 167 -12.89 7.60 -0.46
C ALA A 167 -12.91 7.55 1.08
N SER A 168 -14.03 7.11 1.66
CA SER A 168 -14.10 6.89 3.11
C SER A 168 -13.10 5.81 3.53
N GLY A 169 -12.31 6.08 4.57
CA GLY A 169 -11.45 5.06 5.20
C GLY A 169 -12.23 3.92 5.84
N CYS A 170 -13.53 4.10 6.11
CA CYS A 170 -14.45 3.07 6.56
C CYS A 170 -15.63 2.97 5.57
N PRO A 171 -15.45 2.31 4.42
CA PRO A 171 -16.53 2.13 3.46
C PRO A 171 -17.62 1.20 4.02
N VAL A 172 -18.85 1.39 3.55
CA VAL A 172 -19.94 0.45 3.84
C VAL A 172 -19.61 -0.91 3.22
N SER A 173 -19.67 -1.96 4.03
CA SER A 173 -19.31 -3.31 3.62
C SER A 173 -20.39 -4.32 4.01
N CYS A 174 -20.32 -5.53 3.45
CA CYS A 174 -21.19 -6.64 3.85
C CYS A 174 -21.04 -7.03 5.33
N THR A 175 -19.92 -6.67 5.97
CA THR A 175 -19.67 -6.90 7.40
C THR A 175 -20.05 -5.72 8.28
N SER A 176 -20.17 -4.51 7.71
CA SER A 176 -20.53 -3.28 8.40
C SER A 176 -21.40 -2.41 7.51
N LEU A 177 -22.72 -2.58 7.64
CA LEU A 177 -23.72 -1.88 6.80
C LEU A 177 -23.90 -0.40 7.13
N SER A 178 -23.32 0.08 8.22
CA SER A 178 -23.22 1.50 8.55
C SER A 178 -21.77 1.94 8.50
N SER A 179 -21.51 3.14 7.96
CA SER A 179 -20.23 3.82 8.17
C SER A 179 -20.04 3.96 9.68
N GLN A 180 -18.95 3.40 10.20
CA GLN A 180 -18.69 3.46 11.64
C GLN A 180 -18.57 4.93 12.06
N THR A 181 -19.43 5.36 12.99
CA THR A 181 -19.48 6.75 13.47
C THR A 181 -18.17 7.20 14.11
N ASP A 182 -17.38 6.25 14.61
CA ASP A 182 -16.06 6.47 15.20
C ASP A 182 -14.90 6.06 14.27
N CYS A 183 -15.09 6.13 12.95
CA CYS A 183 -14.03 5.86 11.99
C CYS A 183 -12.85 6.81 12.20
N LYS A 184 -11.74 6.28 12.69
CA LYS A 184 -10.49 7.04 12.88
C LYS A 184 -9.59 7.04 11.64
N ILE A 185 -10.00 6.34 10.59
CA ILE A 185 -9.24 6.23 9.34
C ILE A 185 -9.57 7.46 8.49
N PRO A 186 -8.60 8.35 8.21
CA PRO A 186 -8.82 9.51 7.36
C PRO A 186 -9.31 9.09 5.97
N PRO A 187 -10.16 9.90 5.31
CA PRO A 187 -10.46 9.70 3.91
C PRO A 187 -9.20 9.82 3.04
N SER A 188 -9.10 8.99 2.02
CA SER A 188 -7.97 8.98 1.09
C SER A 188 -8.42 8.67 -0.33
N GLU A 189 -7.55 8.86 -1.30
CA GLU A 189 -7.81 8.43 -2.68
C GLU A 189 -8.10 6.91 -2.77
N GLY A 190 -9.10 6.51 -3.56
CA GLY A 190 -9.39 5.11 -3.80
C GLY A 190 -10.64 4.83 -4.62
N CYS A 191 -11.00 3.56 -4.72
CA CYS A 191 -12.22 3.12 -5.40
C CYS A 191 -13.39 2.99 -4.42
N VAL A 192 -14.52 3.61 -4.75
CA VAL A 192 -15.74 3.63 -3.94
C VAL A 192 -16.84 2.86 -4.67
N CYS A 193 -17.56 2.00 -3.96
CA CYS A 193 -18.70 1.29 -4.54
C CYS A 193 -19.78 2.25 -5.04
N ASN A 194 -20.35 1.95 -6.20
CA ASN A 194 -21.45 2.72 -6.77
C ASN A 194 -22.71 2.62 -5.88
N PRO A 195 -23.63 3.60 -5.96
CA PRO A 195 -24.92 3.52 -5.25
C PRO A 195 -25.63 2.18 -5.49
N GLY A 196 -26.08 1.53 -4.41
CA GLY A 196 -26.71 0.21 -4.45
C GLY A 196 -25.76 -0.98 -4.30
N TYR A 197 -24.45 -0.73 -4.24
CA TYR A 197 -23.40 -1.73 -4.02
C TYR A 197 -22.69 -1.49 -2.69
N VAL A 198 -22.23 -2.57 -2.06
CA VAL A 198 -21.45 -2.56 -0.82
C VAL A 198 -20.17 -3.36 -0.99
N LEU A 199 -19.15 -3.03 -0.19
CA LEU A 199 -17.86 -3.70 -0.28
C LEU A 199 -17.94 -5.11 0.32
N SER A 200 -17.57 -6.12 -0.47
CA SER A 200 -17.32 -7.48 -0.02
C SER A 200 -15.88 -7.83 -0.37
N GLU A 201 -15.00 -7.74 0.61
CA GLU A 201 -13.55 -7.81 0.42
C GLU A 201 -13.09 -6.75 -0.59
N GLU A 202 -12.59 -7.15 -1.76
CA GLU A 202 -12.08 -6.24 -2.80
C GLU A 202 -13.11 -5.95 -3.91
N ARG A 203 -14.36 -6.40 -3.75
CA ARG A 203 -15.41 -6.30 -4.78
C ARG A 203 -16.62 -5.53 -4.30
N CYS A 204 -17.21 -4.74 -5.17
CA CYS A 204 -18.50 -4.10 -4.94
C CYS A 204 -19.63 -5.00 -5.46
N VAL A 205 -20.44 -5.51 -4.53
CA VAL A 205 -21.56 -6.42 -4.81
C VAL A 205 -22.88 -5.81 -4.37
N PRO A 206 -24.02 -6.17 -4.99
CA PRO A 206 -25.32 -5.82 -4.46
C PRO A 206 -25.48 -6.35 -3.03
N LEU A 207 -26.21 -5.63 -2.17
CA LEU A 207 -26.44 -6.05 -0.78
C LEU A 207 -27.03 -7.48 -0.68
N ALA A 208 -27.89 -7.85 -1.62
CA ALA A 208 -28.50 -9.19 -1.70
C ALA A 208 -27.51 -10.32 -2.07
N GLU A 209 -26.29 -9.97 -2.49
CA GLU A 209 -25.21 -10.89 -2.83
C GLU A 209 -24.10 -10.91 -1.77
N CYS A 210 -24.32 -10.27 -0.63
CA CYS A 210 -23.43 -10.42 0.51
C CYS A 210 -23.29 -11.90 0.92
N GLY A 211 -22.09 -12.21 1.42
CA GLY A 211 -21.71 -13.51 1.91
C GLY A 211 -22.42 -13.92 3.19
N CYS A 212 -21.83 -14.88 3.89
CA CYS A 212 -22.39 -15.53 5.06
C CYS A 212 -21.56 -15.20 6.28
N HIS A 213 -22.18 -15.12 7.45
CA HIS A 213 -21.46 -15.18 8.71
C HIS A 213 -21.44 -16.63 9.20
N TYR A 214 -20.26 -17.20 9.36
CA TYR A 214 -20.06 -18.55 9.86
C TYR A 214 -18.95 -18.56 10.90
N ASP A 215 -19.25 -19.02 12.11
CA ASP A 215 -18.30 -19.08 13.24
C ASP A 215 -17.56 -17.75 13.51
N GLY A 216 -18.32 -16.64 13.48
CA GLY A 216 -17.78 -15.29 13.69
C GLY A 216 -17.00 -14.71 12.49
N GLN A 217 -16.81 -15.47 11.41
CA GLN A 217 -16.10 -15.03 10.22
C GLN A 217 -17.07 -14.72 9.07
N TYR A 218 -16.72 -13.72 8.27
CA TYR A 218 -17.41 -13.45 7.01
C TYR A 218 -16.85 -14.33 5.90
N ILE A 219 -17.73 -15.04 5.21
CA ILE A 219 -17.41 -15.91 4.07
C ILE A 219 -18.08 -15.32 2.83
N PRO A 220 -17.32 -14.82 1.84
CA PRO A 220 -17.85 -14.35 0.56
C PRO A 220 -18.86 -15.29 -0.09
N SER A 221 -19.84 -14.72 -0.81
CA SER A 221 -20.80 -15.54 -1.56
C SER A 221 -20.08 -16.40 -2.61
N ASP A 222 -20.58 -17.63 -2.76
CA ASP A 222 -20.07 -18.72 -3.61
C ASP A 222 -18.71 -19.31 -3.19
N GLU A 223 -18.13 -18.84 -2.09
CA GLU A 223 -16.93 -19.43 -1.53
C GLU A 223 -17.21 -20.79 -0.89
N LYS A 224 -16.24 -21.70 -1.06
CA LYS A 224 -16.26 -23.05 -0.49
C LYS A 224 -15.18 -23.18 0.57
N PHE A 225 -15.56 -23.71 1.72
CA PHE A 225 -14.65 -23.89 2.85
C PHE A 225 -14.97 -25.20 3.57
N TYR A 226 -13.96 -25.77 4.25
CA TYR A 226 -14.20 -26.87 5.19
C TYR A 226 -14.58 -26.30 6.55
N ALA A 227 -15.76 -26.65 7.05
CA ALA A 227 -16.28 -26.14 8.33
C ALA A 227 -15.72 -26.86 9.56
N ASP A 228 -15.02 -27.98 9.36
CA ASP A 228 -14.46 -28.79 10.43
C ASP A 228 -12.93 -28.92 10.30
N SER A 229 -12.31 -29.42 11.37
CA SER A 229 -10.85 -29.53 11.43
C SER A 229 -10.28 -30.61 10.50
N ASP A 230 -11.08 -31.64 10.22
CA ASP A 230 -10.63 -32.91 9.61
C ASP A 230 -11.08 -33.06 8.15
N CYS A 231 -11.51 -31.95 7.55
CA CYS A 231 -11.99 -31.82 6.19
C CYS A 231 -13.10 -32.84 5.83
N GLN A 232 -14.07 -33.07 6.72
CA GLN A 232 -15.18 -33.99 6.51
C GLN A 232 -16.40 -33.32 5.87
N SER A 233 -16.60 -32.03 6.12
CA SER A 233 -17.77 -31.25 5.73
C SER A 233 -17.35 -30.06 4.87
N LEU A 234 -17.60 -30.15 3.57
CA LEU A 234 -17.37 -29.04 2.65
C LEU A 234 -18.65 -28.20 2.57
N CYS A 235 -18.53 -26.94 2.94
CA CYS A 235 -19.60 -25.97 2.92
C CYS A 235 -19.44 -25.00 1.74
N VAL A 236 -20.55 -24.41 1.32
CA VAL A 236 -20.60 -23.31 0.37
C VAL A 236 -21.48 -22.20 0.94
N CYS A 237 -20.99 -20.96 0.89
CA CYS A 237 -21.83 -19.81 1.18
C CYS A 237 -22.61 -19.41 -0.07
N ARG A 238 -23.91 -19.16 0.06
CA ARG A 238 -24.74 -18.57 -1.00
C ARG A 238 -25.67 -17.54 -0.41
N ARG A 239 -25.43 -16.27 -0.72
CA ARG A 239 -26.32 -15.14 -0.37
C ARG A 239 -26.81 -15.21 1.09
N GLY A 240 -25.86 -15.21 2.03
CA GLY A 240 -26.15 -15.31 3.47
C GLY A 240 -26.42 -16.72 4.03
N THR A 241 -26.59 -17.74 3.19
CA THR A 241 -26.88 -19.11 3.64
C THR A 241 -25.70 -20.06 3.43
N VAL A 242 -25.27 -20.75 4.49
CA VAL A 242 -24.24 -21.79 4.41
C VAL A 242 -24.90 -23.15 4.20
N THR A 243 -24.47 -23.88 3.18
CA THR A 243 -24.91 -25.27 2.94
C THR A 243 -23.72 -26.22 2.94
N CYS A 244 -23.76 -27.24 3.79
CA CYS A 244 -22.67 -28.19 3.97
C CYS A 244 -23.00 -29.58 3.44
N LYS A 245 -21.99 -30.27 2.90
CA LYS A 245 -22.09 -31.67 2.46
C LYS A 245 -20.89 -32.46 2.94
N LYS A 246 -21.14 -33.68 3.41
CA LYS A 246 -20.08 -34.62 3.77
C LYS A 246 -19.21 -34.93 2.55
N ARG A 247 -17.96 -34.47 2.55
CA ARG A 247 -16.99 -34.58 1.47
C ARG A 247 -15.57 -34.72 2.04
N PRO A 248 -15.22 -35.89 2.61
CA PRO A 248 -13.86 -36.16 3.08
C PRO A 248 -12.82 -36.06 1.96
N CYS A 249 -11.57 -35.76 2.33
CA CYS A 249 -10.43 -35.87 1.43
C CYS A 249 -10.35 -37.26 0.80
N LYS A 250 -9.97 -37.31 -0.49
CA LYS A 250 -9.95 -38.55 -1.26
C LYS A 250 -8.52 -38.94 -1.67
N GLY A 251 -8.30 -40.25 -1.85
CA GLY A 251 -7.05 -40.80 -2.37
C GLY A 251 -5.86 -40.49 -1.46
N GLN A 252 -4.77 -39.96 -2.05
CA GLN A 252 -3.54 -39.61 -1.31
C GLN A 252 -3.54 -38.17 -0.78
N GLN A 253 -4.70 -37.54 -0.64
CA GLN A 253 -4.79 -36.21 -0.02
C GLN A 253 -4.80 -36.31 1.51
N ARG A 254 -4.25 -35.30 2.17
CA ARG A 254 -4.41 -35.06 3.61
C ARG A 254 -5.07 -33.72 3.86
N CYS A 255 -5.90 -33.67 4.90
CA CYS A 255 -6.42 -32.40 5.39
C CYS A 255 -5.29 -31.59 6.03
N GLY A 256 -5.29 -30.29 5.81
CA GLY A 256 -4.41 -29.37 6.52
C GLY A 256 -4.59 -27.94 6.01
N VAL A 257 -3.73 -27.04 6.48
CA VAL A 257 -3.73 -25.63 6.10
C VAL A 257 -2.52 -25.34 5.21
N TRP A 258 -2.76 -24.75 4.05
CA TRP A 258 -1.71 -24.31 3.14
C TRP A 258 -1.98 -22.86 2.71
N LYS A 259 -1.01 -21.97 2.94
CA LYS A 259 -1.15 -20.51 2.75
C LYS A 259 -2.41 -19.94 3.41
N GLY A 260 -2.68 -20.34 4.66
CA GLY A 260 -3.84 -19.88 5.43
C GLY A 260 -5.18 -20.54 5.09
N VAL A 261 -5.27 -21.34 4.02
CA VAL A 261 -6.52 -21.98 3.60
C VAL A 261 -6.56 -23.44 4.06
N ARG A 262 -7.66 -23.87 4.70
CA ARG A 262 -7.91 -25.27 5.05
C ARG A 262 -8.43 -26.04 3.84
N GLY A 263 -7.85 -27.21 3.56
CA GLY A 263 -8.25 -28.01 2.42
C GLY A 263 -7.61 -29.40 2.37
N CYS A 264 -7.95 -30.14 1.31
CA CYS A 264 -7.38 -31.44 1.01
C CYS A 264 -6.24 -31.28 0.00
N TYR A 265 -5.00 -31.47 0.43
CA TYR A 265 -3.82 -31.32 -0.44
C TYR A 265 -3.02 -32.62 -0.52
N SER A 266 -2.21 -32.77 -1.57
CA SER A 266 -1.33 -33.93 -1.72
C SER A 266 -0.38 -34.06 -0.51
N LYS A 267 -0.09 -35.30 -0.10
CA LYS A 267 0.87 -35.61 0.97
C LYS A 267 2.27 -35.00 0.74
N SER A 268 2.62 -34.63 -0.50
CA SER A 268 3.88 -33.97 -0.86
C SER A 268 4.01 -32.53 -0.37
N HIS A 269 2.91 -31.83 -0.04
CA HIS A 269 3.00 -30.49 0.53
C HIS A 269 3.48 -30.56 1.98
N LYS A 270 4.51 -29.79 2.36
CA LYS A 270 4.88 -29.58 3.76
C LYS A 270 3.83 -28.65 4.39
N PHE A 271 3.05 -29.19 5.33
CA PHE A 271 2.10 -28.40 6.11
C PHE A 271 2.82 -27.81 7.32
N ILE A 272 2.42 -26.62 7.73
CA ILE A 272 2.83 -26.07 9.02
C ILE A 272 2.18 -26.97 10.09
N GLN A 273 2.99 -27.66 10.88
CA GLN A 273 2.51 -28.33 12.09
C GLN A 273 2.27 -27.23 13.13
N GLY A 274 1.04 -27.13 13.61
CA GLY A 274 0.69 -26.31 14.76
C GLY A 274 1.20 -26.94 16.05
#